data_AF-A0A941J362-F1
#
_entry.id   AF-A0A941J362-F1
#
_cell.length_a   1.000
_cell.length_b   1.000
_cell.length_c   1.000
_cell.angle_alpha   90.00
_cell.angle_beta   90.00
_cell.angle_gamma   90.00
#
_symmetry.space_group_name_H-M   'P 1'
#
loop_
_entity.id
_entity.type
_entity.pdbx_description
1 polymer ?
#
loop_
_entity_poly.entity_id
_entity_poly.type
_entity_poly.pdbx_seq_one_letter_code
_entity_poly.pdbx_strand_id
1 'polypeptide(L)' 'MVRKTINKPWEQWYVERMKSMKLPEISVYSLLDITASKFPHHTAIIYEDQSMDYKNLKMQVDKLAGKWRNGLC' A
#
# COMPACT_ATOMS: atom_id res chain seq x y z
N MET A 1 -8.47 -33.51 3.20
CA MET A 1 -7.90 -32.16 2.99
C MET A 1 -7.35 -31.67 4.32
N VAL A 2 -6.03 -31.79 4.54
CA VAL A 2 -5.40 -31.43 5.82
C VAL A 2 -5.33 -29.90 5.90
N ARG A 3 -6.06 -29.30 6.85
CA ARG A 3 -5.95 -27.88 7.16
C ARG A 3 -4.55 -27.64 7.73
N LYS A 4 -3.68 -26.97 6.97
CA LYS A 4 -2.37 -26.55 7.46
C LYS A 4 -2.63 -25.49 8.52
N THR A 5 -2.46 -25.85 9.79
CA THR A 5 -2.58 -24.91 10.90
C THR A 5 -1.41 -23.94 10.80
N ILE A 6 -1.64 -22.78 10.18
CA ILE A 6 -0.64 -21.71 10.16
C ILE A 6 -0.51 -21.22 11.60
N ASN A 7 0.58 -21.59 12.27
CA ASN A 7 0.94 -20.96 13.53
C ASN A 7 1.18 -19.48 13.22
N LYS A 8 0.45 -18.58 13.89
CA LYS A 8 0.58 -17.13 13.76
C LYS A 8 1.22 -16.57 15.03
N PRO A 9 2.55 -16.65 15.21
CA PRO A 9 3.23 -16.12 16.40
C PRO A 9 2.86 -14.67 16.72
N TRP A 10 2.44 -13.90 15.70
CA TRP A 10 2.06 -12.51 15.86
C TRP A 10 0.68 -12.24 16.46
N GLU A 11 -0.15 -13.26 16.59
CA GLU A 11 -1.50 -13.11 17.12
C GLU A 11 -1.51 -12.73 18.61
N GLN A 12 -0.45 -13.08 19.36
CA GLN A 12 -0.31 -12.71 20.76
C GLN A 12 -0.22 -11.19 21.01
N TRP A 13 0.18 -10.41 19.99
CA TRP A 13 0.29 -8.95 20.08
C TRP A 13 -0.98 -8.22 19.62
N TYR A 14 -2.01 -8.94 19.17
CA TYR A 14 -3.29 -8.34 18.79
C TYR A 14 -4.15 -8.08 20.03
N VAL A 15 -4.36 -6.80 20.34
CA VAL A 15 -5.36 -6.38 21.34
C VAL A 15 -6.79 -6.64 20.84
N GLU A 16 -7.74 -6.89 21.74
CA GLU A 16 -9.13 -7.20 21.37
C GLU A 16 -9.76 -6.15 20.44
N ARG A 17 -9.45 -4.87 20.66
CA ARG A 17 -9.88 -3.77 19.79
C ARG A 17 -9.52 -4.01 18.32
N MET A 18 -8.32 -4.53 18.03
CA MET A 18 -7.89 -4.82 16.67
C MET A 18 -8.65 -6.00 16.05
N LYS A 19 -9.11 -6.95 16.86
CA LYS A 19 -9.94 -8.08 16.39
C LYS A 19 -11.33 -7.60 15.93
N SER A 20 -11.86 -6.54 16.56
CA SER A 20 -13.14 -5.93 16.19
C SER A 20 -13.06 -4.89 15.07
N MET A 21 -11.85 -4.48 14.67
CA MET A 21 -11.64 -3.42 13.69
C MET A 21 -12.00 -3.93 12.29
N LYS A 22 -13.00 -3.31 11.66
CA LYS A 22 -13.33 -3.56 10.26
C LYS A 22 -12.50 -2.64 9.37
N LEU A 23 -11.45 -3.20 8.79
CA LEU A 23 -10.70 -2.52 7.73
C LEU A 23 -11.38 -2.75 6.38
N PRO A 24 -11.33 -1.77 5.47
CA PRO A 24 -11.79 -1.97 4.10
C PRO A 24 -10.93 -3.02 3.41
N GLU A 25 -11.57 -3.93 2.69
CA GLU A 25 -10.89 -4.93 1.85
C GLU A 25 -10.46 -4.27 0.53
N ILE A 26 -9.36 -3.52 0.58
CA ILE A 26 -8.79 -2.82 -0.57
C ILE A 26 -7.29 -3.00 -0.62
N SER A 27 -6.75 -2.99 -1.85
CA SER A 27 -5.31 -3.09 -2.05
C SER A 27 -4.60 -1.80 -1.63
N VAL A 28 -3.33 -1.91 -1.26
CA VAL A 28 -2.46 -0.74 -1.01
C VAL A 28 -2.37 0.15 -2.25
N TYR A 29 -2.41 -0.44 -3.44
CA TYR A 29 -2.44 0.31 -4.69
C TYR A 29 -3.74 1.12 -4.84
N SER A 30 -4.90 0.54 -4.52
CA SER A 30 -6.19 1.24 -4.53
C SER A 30 -6.21 2.38 -3.50
N LEU A 31 -5.61 2.18 -2.33
CA LEU A 31 -5.42 3.25 -1.34
C LEU A 31 -4.62 4.42 -1.91
N LEU A 32 -3.51 4.13 -2.61
CA LEU A 32 -2.69 5.15 -3.27
C LEU A 32 -3.48 5.89 -4.36
N ASP A 33 -4.24 5.17 -5.18
CA ASP A 33 -5.06 5.74 -6.26
C ASP A 33 -6.12 6.71 -5.74
N ILE A 34 -6.83 6.32 -4.67
CA ILE A 34 -7.82 7.17 -3.99
C ILE A 34 -7.13 8.41 -3.41
N THR A 35 -5.96 8.24 -2.78
CA THR A 35 -5.25 9.34 -2.12
C THR A 35 -4.69 10.33 -3.14
N ALA A 36 -4.10 9.86 -4.24
CA ALA A 36 -3.61 10.69 -5.33
C ALA A 36 -4.72 11.46 -6.05
N SER A 37 -5.93 10.88 -6.11
CA SER A 37 -7.12 11.57 -6.64
C SER A 37 -7.63 12.66 -5.69
N LYS A 38 -7.65 12.39 -4.39
CA LYS A 38 -8.18 13.33 -3.38
C LYS A 38 -7.21 14.45 -3.03
N PHE A 39 -5.91 14.16 -2.98
CA PHE A 39 -4.87 15.07 -2.50
C PHE A 39 -3.67 15.09 -3.45
N PRO A 40 -3.86 15.41 -4.74
CA PRO A 40 -2.84 15.22 -5.78
C PRO A 40 -1.54 15.99 -5.50
N HIS A 41 -1.64 17.20 -4.94
CA HIS A 41 -0.53 18.11 -4.70
C HIS A 41 -0.01 18.08 -3.26
N HIS A 42 -0.55 17.21 -2.40
CA HIS A 42 -0.02 17.02 -1.06
C HIS A 42 1.28 16.21 -1.14
N THR A 43 2.28 16.59 -0.36
CA THR A 43 3.53 15.86 -0.23
C THR A 43 3.29 14.45 0.29
N ALA A 44 3.69 13.44 -0.48
CA ALA A 44 3.59 12.03 -0.16
C ALA A 44 4.89 11.49 0.45
N ILE A 45 6.03 11.93 -0.08
CA ILE A 45 7.37 11.49 0.32
C ILE A 45 8.25 12.72 0.48
N ILE A 46 9.02 12.76 1.57
CA ILE A 46 10.15 13.67 1.76
C ILE A 46 11.37 12.78 1.94
N TYR A 47 12.39 12.99 1.12
CA TYR A 47 13.66 12.27 1.19
C TYR A 47 14.77 13.28 0.92
N GLU A 48 15.64 13.48 1.90
CA GLU A 48 16.68 14.53 1.88
C GLU A 48 16.08 15.92 1.59
N ASP A 49 16.57 16.63 0.58
CA ASP A 49 16.09 17.93 0.13
C ASP A 49 14.98 17.81 -0.94
N GLN A 50 14.57 16.59 -1.26
CA GLN A 50 13.57 16.32 -2.28
C GLN A 50 12.20 16.00 -1.67
N SER A 51 11.16 16.42 -2.37
CA SER A 51 9.78 16.07 -2.05
C SER A 51 9.05 15.60 -3.29
N MET A 52 8.08 14.70 -3.09
CA MET A 52 7.23 14.17 -4.15
C MET A 52 5.78 14.21 -3.68
N ASP A 53 4.89 14.73 -4.52
CA ASP A 53 3.45 14.74 -4.26
C ASP A 53 2.79 13.39 -4.62
N TYR A 54 1.57 13.17 -4.13
CA TYR A 54 0.85 11.92 -4.37
C TYR A 54 0.58 11.66 -5.86
N LYS A 55 0.34 12.72 -6.66
CA LYS A 55 0.16 12.59 -8.11
C LYS A 55 1.40 12.02 -8.79
N ASN A 56 2.57 12.57 -8.48
CA ASN A 56 3.83 12.12 -9.06
C ASN A 56 4.23 10.73 -8.55
N LEU A 57 3.96 10.42 -7.28
CA LEU A 57 4.18 9.09 -6.73
C LEU A 57 3.36 8.03 -7.48
N LYS A 58 2.06 8.25 -7.65
CA LYS A 58 1.18 7.32 -8.37
C LYS A 58 1.63 7.11 -9.82
N MET A 59 1.97 8.20 -10.52
CA MET A 59 2.49 8.12 -11.89
C MET A 59 3.76 7.26 -11.95
N GLN A 60 4.70 7.41 -11.00
CA GLN A 60 5.94 6.62 -10.99
C GLN A 60 5.69 5.15 -10.71
N VAL A 61 4.79 4.83 -9.77
CA VAL A 61 4.36 3.45 -9.47
C VAL A 61 3.74 2.79 -10.72
N ASP A 62 2.87 3.49 -11.43
CA ASP A 62 2.23 2.97 -12.66
C ASP A 62 3.26 2.71 -13.76
N LYS A 63 4.19 3.64 -13.96
CA LYS A 63 5.28 3.49 -14.94
C LYS A 63 6.16 2.30 -14.60
N LEU A 64 6.52 2.12 -13.33
CA LEU A 64 7.34 0.99 -12.86
C LEU A 64 6.62 -0.34 -13.08
N ALA A 65 5.36 -0.44 -12.65
CA ALA A 65 4.55 -1.64 -12.85
C ALA A 65 4.38 -1.99 -14.34
N GLY A 66 4.18 -0.97 -15.19
CA GLY A 66 4.14 -1.14 -16.64
C GLY A 66 5.45 -1.68 -17.21
N LYS A 67 6.61 -1.18 -16.77
CA LYS A 67 7.93 -1.69 -17.18
C LYS A 67 8.14 -3.15 -16.76
N TRP A 68 7.79 -3.51 -15.53
CA TRP A 68 7.89 -4.88 -15.03
C TRP A 68 7.02 -5.85 -15.82
N ARG A 69 5.78 -5.46 -16.13
CA ARG A 69 4.89 -6.29 -16.96
C ARG A 69 5.46 -6.53 -18.36
N ASN A 70 6.16 -5.55 -18.92
CA ASN A 70 6.71 -5.63 -20.27
C ASN A 70 8.12 -6.27 -20.31
N GLY A 71 8.67 -6.73 -19.17
CA GLY A 71 10.00 -7.35 -19.10
C GLY A 71 11.17 -6.39 -19.37
N LEU A 72 10.97 -5.09 -19.19
CA LEU A 72 11.99 -4.05 -19.44
C LEU A 72 12.79 -3.70 -18.18
N CYS A 73 13.20 -4.70 -17.40
CA CYS A 73 14.05 -4.58 -16.22
C CYS A 73 15.06 -5.72 -16.18
#